data_AF-A0A318Z316-F1
#
_entry.id   AF-A0A318Z316-F1
#
_cell.length_a   1.000
_cell.length_b   1.000
_cell.length_c   1.000
_cell.angle_alpha   90.00
_cell.angle_beta   90.00
_cell.angle_gamma   90.00
#
_symmetry.space_group_name_H-M   'P 1'
#
loop_
_entity.id
_entity.type
_entity.pdbx_description
1 polymer ?
#
loop_
_entity_poly.entity_id
_entity_poly.type
_entity_poly.pdbx_seq_one_letter_code
_entity_poly.pdbx_strand_id
1 'polypeptide(L)'
;MQHNYKTSNVFPSENEPSLAFFLPYNYTALSSGALHPAPHCNHEPFVGADSNNRHSIVVLFLQFLCSRRTNTHRACPEPPHDLQLGRDHSVPDAKIEVLVQQAILHVPSAFNTQSTRLVVMLHQEHERWWDIVIGVFQNLVKTGAVPERVWKNQTLPKLKGFKAAVGTILFYEDPAHIEPYSEKFSLYKDQFEPWAQHSNAMHQYFSLGFGANLQHYNPLIDMPVAEAWNVPKGWKLGAQLVFGSPEGSPGSKEQKPVEERVTIFGKS
;
A
#
# COMPACT_ATOMS: atom_id res chain seq x y z
N MET A 1 59.76 10.32 -4.07
CA MET A 1 59.72 9.04 -4.80
C MET A 1 58.27 8.69 -5.06
N GLN A 2 57.87 8.66 -6.32
CA GLN A 2 56.56 8.22 -6.79
C GLN A 2 56.46 6.70 -6.66
N HIS A 3 55.33 6.17 -6.19
CA HIS A 3 54.98 4.77 -6.36
C HIS A 3 53.65 4.64 -7.08
N ASN A 4 53.75 3.97 -8.23
CA ASN A 4 52.75 3.79 -9.28
C ASN A 4 51.64 2.83 -8.83
N TYR A 5 50.38 3.20 -9.08
CA TYR A 5 49.29 2.24 -9.18
C TYR A 5 49.35 1.58 -10.56
N LYS A 6 49.66 0.28 -10.60
CA LYS A 6 49.42 -0.56 -11.78
C LYS A 6 47.94 -0.95 -11.79
N THR A 7 47.22 -0.47 -12.79
CA THR A 7 45.90 -0.99 -13.19
C THR A 7 46.08 -2.35 -13.86
N SER A 8 45.61 -3.42 -13.24
CA SER A 8 45.46 -4.72 -13.90
C SER A 8 44.07 -4.79 -14.53
N ASN A 9 44.02 -4.64 -15.86
CA ASN A 9 42.86 -5.05 -16.67
C ASN A 9 42.73 -6.57 -16.59
N VAL A 10 41.66 -7.05 -15.97
CA VAL A 10 41.20 -8.43 -16.11
C VAL A 10 39.88 -8.36 -16.87
N PHE A 11 39.92 -8.69 -18.16
CA PHE A 11 38.74 -8.99 -18.94
C PHE A 11 38.20 -10.36 -18.49
N PRO A 12 36.91 -10.50 -18.13
CA PRO A 12 36.32 -11.82 -17.96
C PRO A 12 36.11 -12.49 -19.32
N SER A 13 36.41 -13.77 -19.37
CA SER A 13 36.27 -14.67 -20.52
C SER A 13 34.83 -14.75 -21.04
N GLU A 14 34.70 -14.87 -22.36
CA GLU A 14 33.47 -15.12 -23.10
C GLU A 14 32.82 -16.47 -22.70
N ASN A 15 32.02 -16.49 -21.63
CA ASN A 15 31.00 -17.54 -21.35
C ASN A 15 30.11 -17.23 -20.12
N GLU A 16 29.73 -15.97 -19.92
CA GLU A 16 28.73 -15.56 -18.91
C GLU A 16 27.50 -14.98 -19.65
N PRO A 17 26.26 -15.43 -19.39
CA PRO A 17 25.09 -14.90 -20.06
C PRO A 17 24.83 -13.46 -19.60
N SER A 18 24.90 -12.51 -20.53
CA SER A 18 24.60 -11.10 -20.31
C SER A 18 23.23 -10.92 -19.65
N LEU A 19 23.20 -10.30 -18.46
CA LEU A 19 21.99 -9.82 -17.80
C LEU A 19 21.41 -8.63 -18.57
N ALA A 20 20.66 -8.93 -19.62
CA ALA A 20 19.79 -7.99 -20.31
C ALA A 20 18.35 -8.49 -20.17
N PHE A 21 17.70 -8.18 -19.05
CA PHE A 21 16.26 -8.41 -18.86
C PHE A 21 15.52 -7.07 -18.92
N PHE A 22 15.17 -6.65 -20.14
CA PHE A 22 14.04 -5.75 -20.39
C PHE A 22 12.90 -6.62 -20.94
N LEU A 23 11.80 -6.74 -20.22
CA LEU A 23 10.56 -7.31 -20.78
C LEU A 23 9.76 -6.20 -21.48
N PRO A 24 9.42 -6.32 -22.77
CA PRO A 24 8.43 -5.45 -23.39
C PRO A 24 7.02 -6.02 -23.14
N TYR A 25 6.14 -5.22 -22.50
CA TYR A 25 4.71 -5.49 -22.50
C TYR A 25 4.11 -5.08 -23.85
N ASN A 26 3.58 -6.03 -24.62
CA ASN A 26 2.72 -5.77 -25.78
C ASN A 26 1.26 -5.92 -25.36
N TYR A 27 0.46 -4.86 -25.49
CA TYR A 27 -1.00 -4.90 -25.35
C TYR A 27 -1.66 -4.81 -26.73
N THR A 28 -2.55 -5.74 -27.04
CA THR A 28 -3.42 -5.73 -28.23
C THR A 28 -4.78 -5.13 -27.85
N ALA A 29 -5.26 -4.13 -28.59
CA ALA A 29 -6.52 -3.43 -28.34
C ALA A 29 -7.72 -4.20 -28.91
N LEU A 30 -8.83 -4.25 -28.16
CA LEU A 30 -10.15 -4.68 -28.63
C LEU A 30 -11.14 -3.50 -28.61
N SER A 31 -11.92 -3.42 -29.68
CA SER A 31 -12.75 -2.29 -30.11
C SER A 31 -14.06 -2.10 -29.33
N SER A 32 -14.53 -0.86 -29.35
CA SER A 32 -15.71 -0.27 -28.71
C SER A 32 -17.07 -0.70 -29.26
N GLY A 33 -18.09 -0.70 -28.39
CA GLY A 33 -19.52 -0.70 -28.73
C GLY A 33 -20.26 0.35 -27.88
N ALA A 34 -21.04 1.21 -28.54
CA ALA A 34 -21.67 2.42 -27.98
C ALA A 34 -23.12 2.19 -27.50
N LEU A 35 -23.58 2.98 -26.53
CA LEU A 35 -24.99 3.21 -26.21
C LEU A 35 -25.23 4.65 -25.69
N HIS A 36 -26.38 5.22 -26.07
CA HIS A 36 -26.81 6.63 -26.06
C HIS A 36 -27.15 7.25 -24.66
N PRO A 37 -27.27 8.61 -24.55
CA PRO A 37 -27.37 9.34 -23.26
C PRO A 37 -28.73 10.00 -22.95
N ALA A 38 -29.00 10.29 -21.65
CA ALA A 38 -29.75 11.44 -21.10
C ALA A 38 -29.89 11.36 -19.55
N PRO A 39 -30.17 12.46 -18.79
CA PRO A 39 -29.80 13.85 -18.96
C PRO A 39 -29.06 14.49 -17.73
N HIS A 40 -28.40 15.60 -18.05
CA HIS A 40 -27.62 16.58 -17.28
C HIS A 40 -27.82 16.76 -15.75
N CYS A 41 -26.70 16.59 -15.02
CA CYS A 41 -26.26 17.49 -13.96
C CYS A 41 -24.97 18.18 -14.43
N ASN A 42 -24.93 19.52 -14.34
CA ASN A 42 -23.81 20.34 -14.80
C ASN A 42 -22.56 20.12 -13.93
N HIS A 43 -21.73 19.17 -14.32
CA HIS A 43 -20.28 19.29 -14.23
C HIS A 43 -19.76 19.24 -15.66
N GLU A 44 -18.91 20.21 -16.04
CA GLU A 44 -18.25 20.13 -17.35
C GLU A 44 -17.56 18.77 -17.50
N PRO A 45 -17.82 18.02 -18.58
CA PRO A 45 -17.07 16.80 -18.83
C PRO A 45 -15.64 17.19 -19.20
N PHE A 46 -14.67 16.70 -18.43
CA PHE A 46 -13.26 16.78 -18.80
C PHE A 46 -13.05 15.90 -20.05
N VAL A 47 -13.15 16.52 -21.22
CA VAL A 47 -12.88 15.89 -22.51
C VAL A 47 -11.37 15.87 -22.72
N GLY A 48 -10.79 14.68 -22.87
CA GLY A 48 -9.48 14.49 -23.49
C GLY A 48 -8.44 13.74 -22.66
N ALA A 49 -8.73 12.51 -22.22
CA ALA A 49 -7.70 11.56 -21.82
C ALA A 49 -7.58 10.47 -22.89
N ASP A 50 -6.56 10.59 -23.75
CA ASP A 50 -6.16 9.52 -24.65
C ASP A 50 -5.30 8.52 -23.85
N SER A 51 -5.78 7.28 -23.73
CA SER A 51 -5.09 6.19 -23.01
C SER A 51 -3.73 5.82 -23.61
N ASN A 52 -3.39 6.35 -24.79
CA ASN A 52 -2.09 6.13 -25.45
C ASN A 52 -1.05 7.23 -25.15
N ASN A 53 -1.42 8.31 -24.46
CA ASN A 53 -0.49 9.41 -24.18
C ASN A 53 0.19 9.26 -22.81
N ARG A 54 1.49 8.95 -22.81
CA ARG A 54 2.31 8.80 -21.59
C ARG A 54 2.28 10.03 -20.69
N HIS A 55 2.07 11.23 -21.23
CA HIS A 55 1.93 12.45 -20.45
C HIS A 55 0.61 12.49 -19.66
N SER A 56 -0.50 12.01 -20.23
CA SER A 56 -1.80 11.94 -19.53
C SER A 56 -1.77 10.93 -18.39
N ILE A 57 -1.06 9.80 -18.53
CA ILE A 57 -0.91 8.78 -17.48
C ILE A 57 -0.10 9.30 -16.29
N VAL A 58 0.99 10.04 -16.54
CA VAL A 58 1.82 10.62 -15.47
C VAL A 58 1.08 11.73 -14.73
N VAL A 59 0.30 12.55 -15.43
CA VAL A 59 -0.55 13.58 -14.80
C VAL A 59 -1.67 12.93 -13.97
N LEU A 60 -2.31 11.87 -14.46
CA LEU A 60 -3.30 11.09 -13.70
C LEU A 60 -2.68 10.48 -12.44
N PHE A 61 -1.46 9.92 -12.55
CA PHE A 61 -0.74 9.32 -11.43
C PHE A 61 -0.36 10.38 -10.38
N LEU A 62 0.15 11.55 -10.78
CA LEU A 62 0.52 12.63 -9.87
C LEU A 62 -0.70 13.28 -9.19
N GLN A 63 -1.77 13.54 -9.94
CA GLN A 63 -3.04 14.03 -9.36
C GLN A 63 -3.61 13.01 -8.37
N PHE A 64 -3.49 11.72 -8.67
CA PHE A 64 -3.83 10.63 -7.77
C PHE A 64 -2.97 10.61 -6.49
N LEU A 65 -1.64 10.83 -6.59
CA LEU A 65 -0.77 10.92 -5.41
C LEU A 65 -1.17 12.09 -4.50
N CYS A 66 -1.56 13.23 -5.10
CA CYS A 66 -1.98 14.43 -4.39
C CYS A 66 -3.38 14.28 -3.75
N SER A 67 -4.37 13.81 -4.50
CA SER A 67 -5.76 13.65 -4.03
C SER A 67 -5.91 12.61 -2.93
N ARG A 68 -4.94 11.71 -2.73
CA ARG A 68 -4.94 10.77 -1.61
C ARG A 68 -4.88 11.46 -0.23
N ARG A 69 -4.60 12.77 -0.17
CA ARG A 69 -4.69 13.57 1.07
C ARG A 69 -5.27 14.99 0.94
N THR A 70 -5.61 15.51 -0.24
CA THR A 70 -5.99 16.94 -0.34
C THR A 70 -7.25 17.18 -1.18
N ASN A 71 -8.31 17.66 -0.51
CA ASN A 71 -9.18 18.71 -1.06
C ASN A 71 -8.62 20.05 -0.57
N THR A 72 -8.35 20.98 -1.47
CA THR A 72 -7.62 22.22 -1.19
C THR A 72 -8.53 23.37 -0.72
N HIS A 73 -7.98 24.16 0.21
CA HIS A 73 -8.32 25.54 0.63
C HIS A 73 -9.62 25.83 1.40
N ARG A 74 -9.50 25.92 2.73
CA ARG A 74 -9.66 27.17 3.52
C ARG A 74 -9.26 26.92 4.99
N ALA A 75 -8.68 27.95 5.60
CA ALA A 75 -8.26 27.95 7.00
C ALA A 75 -9.46 27.71 7.94
N CYS A 76 -9.45 26.57 8.62
CA CYS A 76 -10.32 26.23 9.74
C CYS A 76 -9.43 25.65 10.86
N PRO A 77 -9.84 25.75 12.14
CA PRO A 77 -9.02 25.32 13.28
C PRO A 77 -8.61 23.85 13.16
N GLU A 78 -7.39 23.54 13.64
CA GLU A 78 -6.70 22.25 13.58
C GLU A 78 -7.64 21.05 13.85
N PRO A 79 -7.93 20.20 12.84
CA PRO A 79 -8.65 18.95 13.07
C PRO A 79 -7.74 17.91 13.74
N PRO A 80 -8.30 16.89 14.42
CA PRO A 80 -7.49 15.83 15.02
C PRO A 80 -6.58 15.16 13.98
N HIS A 81 -5.35 14.85 14.39
CA HIS A 81 -4.31 14.28 13.52
C HIS A 81 -4.64 12.89 12.93
N ASP A 82 -5.73 12.24 13.36
CA ASP A 82 -6.20 10.96 12.83
C ASP A 82 -7.44 11.15 11.95
N LEU A 83 -7.37 10.68 10.71
CA LEU A 83 -8.49 10.67 9.75
C LEU A 83 -9.63 9.82 10.31
N GLN A 84 -10.73 10.47 10.68
CA GLN A 84 -11.95 9.79 11.14
C GLN A 84 -12.62 9.10 9.94
N LEU A 85 -12.96 7.83 10.13
CA LEU A 85 -13.61 6.99 9.12
C LEU A 85 -14.99 6.56 9.59
N GLY A 86 -15.98 6.67 8.71
CA GLY A 86 -17.36 6.27 8.94
C GLY A 86 -17.76 5.00 8.17
N ARG A 87 -19.06 4.68 8.25
CA ARG A 87 -19.69 3.48 7.65
C ARG A 87 -20.50 3.76 6.38
N ASP A 88 -20.48 5.00 5.89
CA ASP A 88 -21.16 5.29 4.63
C ASP A 88 -20.45 4.55 3.50
N HIS A 89 -21.14 3.56 2.92
CA HIS A 89 -20.61 2.64 1.92
C HIS A 89 -21.31 2.91 0.58
N SER A 90 -21.14 4.13 0.06
CA SER A 90 -21.54 4.46 -1.31
C SER A 90 -20.84 3.61 -2.39
N VAL A 91 -19.79 2.87 -2.00
CA VAL A 91 -19.10 1.91 -2.86
C VAL A 91 -19.52 0.48 -2.50
N PRO A 92 -20.05 -0.30 -3.47
CA PRO A 92 -20.40 -1.70 -3.25
C PRO A 92 -19.17 -2.60 -2.99
N ASP A 93 -19.36 -3.65 -2.20
CA ASP A 93 -18.33 -4.67 -1.91
C ASP A 93 -17.70 -5.27 -3.17
N ALA A 94 -18.50 -5.50 -4.22
CA ALA A 94 -18.00 -6.00 -5.50
C ALA A 94 -16.94 -5.07 -6.12
N LYS A 95 -17.05 -3.75 -5.92
CA LYS A 95 -16.04 -2.81 -6.39
C LYS A 95 -14.77 -2.89 -5.55
N ILE A 96 -14.88 -3.12 -4.24
CA ILE A 96 -13.72 -3.36 -3.36
C ILE A 96 -12.99 -4.63 -3.82
N GLU A 97 -13.72 -5.72 -4.06
CA GLU A 97 -13.16 -6.99 -4.53
C GLU A 97 -12.39 -6.82 -5.84
N VAL A 98 -13.02 -6.19 -6.85
CA VAL A 98 -12.36 -5.92 -8.14
C VAL A 98 -11.09 -5.11 -7.92
N LEU A 99 -11.12 -4.06 -7.10
CA LEU A 99 -9.97 -3.22 -6.87
C LEU A 99 -8.82 -3.99 -6.18
N VAL A 100 -9.11 -4.82 -5.20
CA VAL A 100 -8.12 -5.67 -4.53
C VAL A 100 -7.52 -6.70 -5.50
N GLN A 101 -8.36 -7.30 -6.35
CA GLN A 101 -7.92 -8.23 -7.40
C GLN A 101 -7.02 -7.54 -8.45
N GLN A 102 -7.37 -6.31 -8.84
CA GLN A 102 -6.54 -5.51 -9.75
C GLN A 102 -5.20 -5.12 -9.09
N ALA A 103 -5.21 -4.80 -7.80
CA ALA A 103 -4.00 -4.49 -7.05
C ALA A 103 -3.03 -5.68 -7.05
N ILE A 104 -3.50 -6.87 -6.66
CA ILE A 104 -2.66 -8.07 -6.55
C ILE A 104 -2.19 -8.58 -7.92
N LEU A 105 -2.92 -8.29 -9.01
CA LEU A 105 -2.58 -8.70 -10.37
C LEU A 105 -1.55 -7.79 -11.03
N HIS A 106 -1.57 -6.49 -10.75
CA HIS A 106 -0.85 -5.49 -11.54
C HIS A 106 0.28 -4.79 -10.80
N VAL A 107 0.33 -4.84 -9.47
CA VAL A 107 1.46 -4.28 -8.72
C VAL A 107 2.66 -5.21 -8.90
N PRO A 108 3.82 -4.70 -9.37
CA PRO A 108 4.96 -5.54 -9.67
C PRO A 108 5.63 -6.07 -8.39
N SER A 109 6.32 -7.19 -8.53
CA SER A 109 7.26 -7.67 -7.51
C SER A 109 8.62 -8.00 -8.13
N ALA A 110 9.68 -7.94 -7.33
CA ALA A 110 11.02 -8.31 -7.78
C ALA A 110 11.01 -9.76 -8.29
N PHE A 111 11.58 -9.99 -9.47
CA PHE A 111 11.60 -11.31 -10.13
C PHE A 111 10.22 -11.97 -10.32
N ASN A 112 9.14 -11.18 -10.23
CA ASN A 112 7.76 -11.65 -10.29
C ASN A 112 7.43 -12.73 -9.24
N THR A 113 8.07 -12.67 -8.06
CA THR A 113 7.85 -13.57 -6.92
C THR A 113 6.39 -13.66 -6.47
N GLN A 114 5.62 -12.57 -6.59
CA GLN A 114 4.22 -12.47 -6.19
C GLN A 114 3.98 -13.03 -4.76
N SER A 115 4.84 -12.66 -3.82
CA SER A 115 4.79 -13.13 -2.42
C SER A 115 3.74 -12.41 -1.57
N THR A 116 3.26 -11.25 -1.99
CA THR A 116 2.21 -10.50 -1.28
C THR A 116 0.90 -11.28 -1.22
N ARG A 117 0.22 -11.22 -0.07
CA ARG A 117 -1.10 -11.80 0.16
C ARG A 117 -2.00 -10.77 0.82
N LEU A 118 -3.25 -10.70 0.39
CA LEU A 118 -4.22 -9.76 0.92
C LEU A 118 -5.37 -10.54 1.56
N VAL A 119 -5.73 -10.17 2.79
CA VAL A 119 -6.94 -10.65 3.45
C VAL A 119 -7.83 -9.45 3.71
N VAL A 120 -9.06 -9.48 3.17
CA VAL A 120 -10.00 -8.36 3.24
C VAL A 120 -11.08 -8.68 4.27
N MET A 121 -11.16 -7.86 5.32
CA MET A 121 -12.20 -7.93 6.33
C MET A 121 -13.22 -6.84 6.05
N LEU A 122 -14.48 -7.22 5.83
CA LEU A 122 -15.59 -6.30 5.57
C LEU A 122 -16.64 -6.40 6.68
N HIS A 123 -17.28 -5.27 7.00
CA HIS A 123 -18.46 -5.20 7.86
C HIS A 123 -18.26 -5.93 9.20
N GLN A 124 -19.01 -7.01 9.45
CA GLN A 124 -18.94 -7.76 10.71
C GLN A 124 -17.59 -8.44 10.93
N GLU A 125 -16.92 -8.92 9.88
CA GLU A 125 -15.58 -9.51 10.01
C GLU A 125 -14.54 -8.43 10.33
N HIS A 126 -14.70 -7.21 9.80
CA HIS A 126 -13.90 -6.05 10.20
C HIS A 126 -14.12 -5.69 11.67
N GLU A 127 -15.37 -5.65 12.12
CA GLU A 127 -15.68 -5.39 13.53
C GLU A 127 -15.07 -6.46 14.45
N ARG A 128 -15.24 -7.74 14.11
CA ARG A 128 -14.68 -8.88 14.84
C ARG A 128 -13.15 -8.83 14.88
N TRP A 129 -12.52 -8.41 13.78
CA TRP A 129 -11.08 -8.20 13.72
C TRP A 129 -10.62 -7.15 14.73
N TRP A 130 -11.25 -5.98 14.76
CA TRP A 130 -10.91 -4.95 15.75
C TRP A 130 -11.24 -5.34 17.19
N ASP A 131 -12.24 -6.19 17.43
CA ASP A 131 -12.51 -6.75 18.76
C ASP A 131 -11.37 -7.63 19.25
N ILE A 132 -10.76 -8.44 18.38
CA ILE A 132 -9.58 -9.24 18.72
C ILE A 132 -8.40 -8.31 19.06
N VAL A 133 -8.14 -7.28 18.24
CA VAL A 133 -7.08 -6.30 18.52
C VAL A 133 -7.29 -5.62 19.87
N ILE A 134 -8.52 -5.18 20.16
CA ILE A 134 -8.88 -4.58 21.46
C ILE A 134 -8.62 -5.59 22.60
N GLY A 135 -9.00 -6.84 22.43
CA GLY A 135 -8.76 -7.90 23.41
C GLY A 135 -7.28 -8.14 23.71
N VAL A 136 -6.43 -8.14 22.68
CA VAL A 136 -4.96 -8.25 22.82
C VAL A 136 -4.42 -7.09 23.67
N PHE A 137 -4.81 -5.85 23.37
CA PHE A 137 -4.35 -4.70 24.15
C PHE A 137 -4.90 -4.68 25.57
N GLN A 138 -6.14 -5.12 25.79
CA GLN A 138 -6.68 -5.30 27.15
C GLN A 138 -5.84 -6.29 27.95
N ASN A 139 -5.35 -7.36 27.33
CA ASN A 139 -4.44 -8.29 27.99
C ASN A 139 -3.11 -7.62 28.35
N LEU A 140 -2.54 -6.81 27.46
CA LEU A 140 -1.33 -6.03 27.76
C LEU A 140 -1.52 -5.04 28.91
N VAL A 141 -2.73 -4.51 29.10
CA VAL A 141 -3.05 -3.68 30.27
C VAL A 141 -3.09 -4.53 31.54
N LYS A 142 -3.72 -5.70 31.49
CA LYS A 142 -3.79 -6.62 32.63
C LYS A 142 -2.41 -7.11 33.09
N THR A 143 -1.48 -7.34 32.16
CA THR A 143 -0.11 -7.75 32.46
C THR A 143 0.80 -6.59 32.86
N GLY A 144 0.30 -5.34 32.83
CA GLY A 144 1.07 -4.14 33.16
C GLY A 144 2.01 -3.65 32.05
N ALA A 145 2.02 -4.29 30.88
CA ALA A 145 2.82 -3.86 29.73
C ALA A 145 2.32 -2.53 29.12
N VAL A 146 1.01 -2.26 29.24
CA VAL A 146 0.39 -0.99 28.83
C VAL A 146 -0.27 -0.33 30.05
N PRO A 147 0.11 0.91 30.43
CA PRO A 147 -0.55 1.59 31.54
C PRO A 147 -2.04 1.82 31.28
N GLU A 148 -2.89 1.54 32.27
CA GLU A 148 -4.35 1.67 32.14
C GLU A 148 -4.79 3.07 31.70
N ARG A 149 -4.09 4.11 32.17
CA ARG A 149 -4.35 5.50 31.76
C ARG A 149 -4.11 5.72 30.25
N VAL A 150 -3.04 5.13 29.70
CA VAL A 150 -2.71 5.23 28.27
C VAL A 150 -3.74 4.45 27.44
N TRP A 151 -4.14 3.27 27.92
CA TRP A 151 -5.20 2.48 27.30
C TRP A 151 -6.52 3.26 27.19
N LYS A 152 -7.05 3.74 28.32
CA LYS A 152 -8.36 4.40 28.38
C LYS A 152 -8.40 5.71 27.59
N ASN A 153 -7.35 6.51 27.67
CA ASN A 153 -7.38 7.89 27.15
C ASN A 153 -6.83 8.01 25.72
N GLN A 154 -6.05 7.05 25.23
CA GLN A 154 -5.38 7.16 23.93
C GLN A 154 -5.63 5.95 23.05
N THR A 155 -5.35 4.74 23.54
CA THR A 155 -5.35 3.55 22.68
C THR A 155 -6.76 3.07 22.32
N LEU A 156 -7.61 2.86 23.33
CA LEU A 156 -8.97 2.35 23.12
C LEU A 156 -9.84 3.28 22.25
N PRO A 157 -9.83 4.62 22.44
CA PRO A 157 -10.57 5.52 21.54
C PRO A 157 -10.13 5.39 20.08
N LYS A 158 -8.83 5.27 19.80
CA LYS A 158 -8.32 5.08 18.43
C LYS A 158 -8.77 3.76 17.83
N LEU A 159 -8.64 2.65 18.58
CA LEU A 159 -9.11 1.33 18.12
C LEU A 159 -10.61 1.31 17.83
N LYS A 160 -11.41 1.97 18.67
CA LYS A 160 -12.85 2.15 18.41
C LYS A 160 -13.12 2.98 17.15
N GLY A 161 -12.32 4.01 16.90
CA GLY A 161 -12.37 4.78 15.65
C GLY A 161 -12.11 3.92 14.42
N PHE A 162 -11.12 3.02 14.47
CA PHE A 162 -10.87 2.09 13.37
C PHE A 162 -11.99 1.06 13.20
N LYS A 163 -12.51 0.51 14.31
CA LYS A 163 -13.68 -0.38 14.31
C LYS A 163 -14.92 0.27 13.68
N ALA A 164 -15.05 1.59 13.77
CA ALA A 164 -16.17 2.32 13.20
C ALA A 164 -16.13 2.43 11.67
N ALA A 165 -15.00 2.10 11.01
CA ALA A 165 -14.86 2.13 9.55
C ALA A 165 -15.63 0.99 8.84
N VAL A 166 -15.57 0.95 7.49
CA VAL A 166 -16.23 -0.07 6.66
C VAL A 166 -15.46 -1.39 6.66
N GLY A 167 -14.14 -1.33 6.54
CA GLY A 167 -13.33 -2.53 6.37
C GLY A 167 -11.84 -2.32 6.65
N THR A 168 -11.11 -3.43 6.66
CA THR A 168 -9.66 -3.48 6.82
C THR A 168 -9.05 -4.46 5.80
N ILE A 169 -8.01 -4.03 5.08
CA ILE A 169 -7.16 -4.93 4.28
C ILE A 169 -5.90 -5.24 5.08
N LEU A 170 -5.63 -6.52 5.25
CA LEU A 170 -4.42 -7.03 5.88
C LEU A 170 -3.41 -7.41 4.79
N PHE A 171 -2.22 -6.84 4.86
CA PHE A 171 -1.14 -7.06 3.90
C PHE A 171 -0.13 -8.03 4.49
N TYR A 172 -0.02 -9.21 3.91
CA TYR A 172 0.90 -10.25 4.31
C TYR A 172 1.97 -10.46 3.24
N GLU A 173 3.10 -11.03 3.65
CA GLU A 173 4.09 -11.65 2.77
C GLU A 173 4.16 -13.14 3.05
N ASP A 174 4.23 -13.94 1.98
CA ASP A 174 4.39 -15.39 2.02
C ASP A 174 5.85 -15.79 1.73
N PRO A 175 6.65 -16.12 2.75
CA PRO A 175 8.07 -16.45 2.59
C PRO A 175 8.31 -17.65 1.67
N ALA A 176 7.34 -18.56 1.51
CA ALA A 176 7.48 -19.73 0.64
C ALA A 176 7.69 -19.34 -0.84
N HIS A 177 7.30 -18.12 -1.23
CA HIS A 177 7.50 -17.59 -2.58
C HIS A 177 8.79 -16.76 -2.73
N ILE A 178 9.51 -16.55 -1.63
CA ILE A 178 10.75 -15.77 -1.55
C ILE A 178 11.96 -16.71 -1.46
N GLU A 179 11.84 -17.78 -0.67
CA GLU A 179 12.90 -18.76 -0.39
C GLU A 179 13.51 -19.40 -1.67
N PRO A 180 12.72 -19.89 -2.65
CA PRO A 180 13.29 -20.50 -3.85
C PRO A 180 14.15 -19.54 -4.67
N TYR A 181 13.79 -18.25 -4.68
CA TYR A 181 14.56 -17.22 -5.38
C TYR A 181 15.82 -16.84 -4.62
N SER A 182 15.74 -16.79 -3.29
CA SER A 182 16.88 -16.55 -2.40
C SER A 182 17.94 -17.64 -2.54
N GLU A 183 17.53 -18.90 -2.73
CA GLU A 183 18.43 -20.02 -3.00
C GLU A 183 19.01 -19.98 -4.41
N LYS A 184 18.16 -19.75 -5.42
CA LYS A 184 18.57 -19.70 -6.83
C LYS A 184 19.54 -18.55 -7.13
N PHE A 185 19.35 -17.40 -6.48
CA PHE A 185 20.14 -16.19 -6.69
C PHE A 185 20.88 -15.78 -5.41
N SER A 186 21.74 -16.68 -4.92
CA SER A 186 22.45 -16.57 -3.64
C SER A 186 23.21 -15.25 -3.44
N LEU A 187 23.76 -14.66 -4.52
CA LEU A 187 24.43 -13.36 -4.47
C LEU A 187 23.51 -12.22 -3.98
N TYR A 188 22.21 -12.34 -4.22
CA TYR A 188 21.19 -11.35 -3.83
C TYR A 188 20.29 -11.86 -2.70
N LYS A 189 20.65 -12.95 -2.02
CA LYS A 189 19.83 -13.59 -0.99
C LYS A 189 19.25 -12.60 0.02
N ASP A 190 20.09 -11.71 0.55
CA ASP A 190 19.69 -10.75 1.58
C ASP A 190 18.80 -9.61 1.04
N GLN A 191 18.61 -9.51 -0.27
CA GLN A 191 17.78 -8.48 -0.91
C GLN A 191 16.34 -8.94 -1.13
N PHE A 192 16.06 -10.25 -1.16
CA PHE A 192 14.73 -10.75 -1.48
C PHE A 192 13.67 -10.40 -0.44
N GLU A 193 14.00 -10.43 0.86
CA GLU A 193 13.08 -9.98 1.91
C GLU A 193 12.81 -8.45 1.81
N PRO A 194 13.82 -7.56 1.72
CA PRO A 194 13.59 -6.14 1.44
C PRO A 194 12.73 -5.88 0.18
N TRP A 195 12.99 -6.59 -0.92
CA TRP A 195 12.22 -6.44 -2.15
C TRP A 195 10.77 -6.93 -2.02
N ALA A 196 10.53 -7.98 -1.23
CA ALA A 196 9.18 -8.41 -0.87
C ALA A 196 8.46 -7.29 -0.11
N GLN A 197 9.11 -6.66 0.88
CA GLN A 197 8.54 -5.52 1.60
C GLN A 197 8.28 -4.29 0.71
N HIS A 198 9.15 -4.01 -0.27
CA HIS A 198 8.89 -2.97 -1.27
C HIS A 198 7.64 -3.28 -2.10
N SER A 199 7.49 -4.54 -2.52
CA SER A 199 6.32 -5.01 -3.27
C SER A 199 5.05 -4.88 -2.42
N ASN A 200 5.10 -5.29 -1.16
CA ASN A 200 4.02 -5.13 -0.19
C ASN A 200 3.59 -3.65 -0.04
N ALA A 201 4.56 -2.76 0.13
CA ALA A 201 4.32 -1.32 0.28
C ALA A 201 3.70 -0.70 -0.99
N MET A 202 4.07 -1.19 -2.18
CA MET A 202 3.40 -0.76 -3.43
C MET A 202 1.94 -1.20 -3.47
N HIS A 203 1.60 -2.39 -2.96
CA HIS A 203 0.19 -2.82 -2.85
C HIS A 203 -0.59 -1.97 -1.87
N GLN A 204 0.02 -1.57 -0.74
CA GLN A 204 -0.59 -0.62 0.21
C GLN A 204 -0.82 0.76 -0.42
N TYR A 205 -0.09 1.07 -1.49
CA TYR A 205 -0.25 2.33 -2.21
C TYR A 205 -1.45 2.33 -3.19
N PHE A 206 -1.95 1.15 -3.55
CA PHE A 206 -3.09 1.02 -4.45
C PHE A 206 -4.34 1.70 -3.85
N SER A 207 -4.98 2.58 -4.61
CA SER A 207 -6.10 3.37 -4.11
C SER A 207 -7.41 2.70 -4.42
N LEU A 208 -8.25 2.63 -3.40
CA LEU A 208 -9.60 2.14 -3.49
C LEU A 208 -10.64 3.27 -3.71
N GLY A 209 -10.19 4.54 -3.74
CA GLY A 209 -11.10 5.70 -3.77
C GLY A 209 -11.79 5.99 -2.43
N PHE A 210 -11.30 5.45 -1.32
CA PHE A 210 -11.82 5.66 0.04
C PHE A 210 -10.93 6.57 0.88
N GLY A 211 -11.52 7.11 1.96
CA GLY A 211 -10.73 7.52 3.12
C GLY A 211 -10.07 6.29 3.71
N ALA A 212 -8.77 6.36 3.98
CA ALA A 212 -8.02 5.25 4.54
C ALA A 212 -6.86 5.72 5.42
N ASN A 213 -6.50 4.87 6.38
CA ASN A 213 -5.29 5.04 7.19
C ASN A 213 -4.57 3.68 7.33
N LEU A 214 -3.24 3.73 7.44
CA LEU A 214 -2.39 2.54 7.49
C LEU A 214 -1.88 2.34 8.91
N GLN A 215 -2.10 1.15 9.46
CA GLN A 215 -1.77 0.77 10.84
C GLN A 215 -0.77 -0.38 10.87
N HIS A 216 -0.06 -0.49 11.99
CA HIS A 216 0.95 -1.51 12.24
C HIS A 216 0.82 -2.02 13.69
N TYR A 217 -0.17 -2.87 13.92
CA TYR A 217 -0.39 -3.56 15.21
C TYR A 217 0.33 -4.91 15.30
N ASN A 218 0.87 -5.39 14.18
CA ASN A 218 1.83 -6.48 14.14
C ASN A 218 3.12 -6.13 14.93
N PRO A 219 3.77 -7.09 15.61
CA PRO A 219 3.43 -8.52 15.66
C PRO A 219 2.44 -8.88 16.79
N LEU A 220 1.94 -7.91 17.56
CA LEU A 220 1.16 -8.18 18.79
C LEU A 220 -0.12 -8.97 18.52
N ILE A 221 -0.68 -8.82 17.33
CA ILE A 221 -1.98 -9.38 16.94
C ILE A 221 -1.85 -10.63 16.05
N ASP A 222 -0.65 -10.95 15.56
CA ASP A 222 -0.44 -11.88 14.44
C ASP A 222 -1.02 -13.27 14.71
N MET A 223 -0.73 -13.86 15.87
CA MET A 223 -1.21 -15.20 16.22
C MET A 223 -2.74 -15.24 16.41
N PRO A 224 -3.36 -14.40 17.27
CA PRO A 224 -4.81 -14.40 17.44
C PRO A 224 -5.60 -14.17 16.15
N VAL A 225 -5.13 -13.27 15.26
CA VAL A 225 -5.84 -13.01 14.00
C VAL A 225 -5.61 -14.12 12.99
N ALA A 226 -4.41 -14.70 12.90
CA ALA A 226 -4.18 -15.82 11.99
C ALA A 226 -5.05 -17.03 12.34
N GLU A 227 -5.23 -17.32 13.64
CA GLU A 227 -6.09 -18.40 14.10
C GLU A 227 -7.58 -18.17 13.80
N ALA A 228 -8.07 -16.94 14.02
CA ALA A 228 -9.49 -16.62 13.87
C ALA A 228 -10.03 -16.76 12.43
N TRP A 229 -9.16 -16.62 11.42
CA TRP A 229 -9.50 -16.74 9.99
C TRP A 229 -8.72 -17.84 9.26
N ASN A 230 -8.01 -18.71 9.98
CA ASN A 230 -7.17 -19.77 9.41
C ASN A 230 -6.16 -19.26 8.36
N VAL A 231 -5.58 -18.07 8.59
CA VAL A 231 -4.50 -17.55 7.74
C VAL A 231 -3.29 -18.47 7.89
N PRO A 232 -2.60 -18.86 6.80
CA PRO A 232 -1.43 -19.71 6.88
C PRO A 232 -0.38 -19.16 7.86
N LYS A 233 0.08 -20.00 8.79
CA LYS A 233 1.01 -19.59 9.86
C LYS A 233 2.37 -19.07 9.35
N GLY A 234 2.75 -19.43 8.13
CA GLY A 234 3.97 -18.95 7.49
C GLY A 234 3.87 -17.52 6.96
N TRP A 235 2.65 -16.99 6.78
CA TRP A 235 2.46 -15.63 6.27
C TRP A 235 2.82 -14.60 7.35
N LYS A 236 3.61 -13.61 6.97
CA LYS A 236 4.06 -12.52 7.84
C LYS A 236 3.17 -11.31 7.63
N LEU A 237 2.48 -10.83 8.68
CA LEU A 237 1.65 -9.63 8.60
C LEU A 237 2.54 -8.37 8.56
N GLY A 238 2.43 -7.60 7.48
CA GLY A 238 3.17 -6.35 7.26
C GLY A 238 2.43 -5.12 7.77
N ALA A 239 1.17 -4.94 7.37
CA ALA A 239 0.38 -3.75 7.69
C ALA A 239 -1.14 -4.00 7.61
N GLN A 240 -1.92 -3.05 8.13
CA GLN A 240 -3.39 -3.08 8.11
C GLN A 240 -3.94 -1.74 7.58
N LEU A 241 -4.58 -1.76 6.41
CA LEU A 241 -5.19 -0.56 5.81
C LEU A 241 -6.67 -0.52 6.18
N VAL A 242 -7.04 0.40 7.06
CA VAL A 242 -8.42 0.66 7.46
C VAL A 242 -9.04 1.61 6.46
N PHE A 243 -10.24 1.32 5.97
CA PHE A 243 -10.91 2.16 4.99
C PHE A 243 -12.40 2.36 5.30
N GLY A 244 -12.93 3.53 4.90
CA GLY A 244 -14.31 3.93 5.09
C GLY A 244 -14.60 5.31 4.49
N SER A 245 -15.78 5.85 4.78
CA SER A 245 -16.12 7.23 4.40
C SER A 245 -15.24 8.21 5.18
N PRO A 246 -14.66 9.25 4.55
CA PRO A 246 -13.91 10.26 5.28
C PRO A 246 -14.87 11.18 6.05
N GLU A 247 -14.82 11.14 7.38
CA GLU A 247 -15.68 11.95 8.28
C GLU A 247 -14.96 13.20 8.83
N GLY A 248 -13.75 13.45 8.33
CA GLY A 248 -12.96 14.61 8.71
C GLY A 248 -11.93 14.97 7.65
N SER A 249 -11.48 16.22 7.70
CA SER A 249 -10.37 16.68 6.85
C SER A 249 -9.05 16.13 7.38
N PRO A 250 -8.15 15.68 6.51
CA PRO A 250 -6.80 15.31 6.93
C PRO A 250 -6.08 16.53 7.51
N GLY A 251 -5.28 16.28 8.56
CA GLY A 251 -4.42 17.30 9.14
C GLY A 251 -3.37 17.82 8.15
N SER A 252 -2.73 18.93 8.51
CA SER A 252 -1.60 19.47 7.75
C SER A 252 -0.45 18.45 7.68
N LYS A 253 0.27 18.44 6.56
CA LYS A 253 1.43 17.58 6.35
C LYS A 253 2.66 18.43 6.12
N GLU A 254 3.59 18.39 7.06
CA GLU A 254 4.91 18.98 6.88
C GLU A 254 5.70 18.23 5.79
N GLN A 255 6.40 18.99 4.94
CA GLN A 255 7.27 18.44 3.91
C GLN A 255 8.68 18.97 4.11
N LYS A 256 9.65 18.05 4.09
CA LYS A 256 11.07 18.43 4.03
C LYS A 256 11.38 19.05 2.66
N PRO A 257 12.38 19.96 2.57
CA PRO A 257 12.81 20.57 1.32
C PRO A 257 13.06 19.53 0.23
N VAL A 258 12.68 19.84 -1.01
CA VAL A 258 12.82 18.93 -2.16
C VAL A 258 14.29 18.80 -2.56
N GLU A 259 15.04 19.87 -2.37
CA GLU A 259 16.45 20.02 -2.73
C GLU A 259 17.35 19.08 -1.92
N GLU A 260 16.94 18.71 -0.69
CA GLU A 260 17.63 17.69 0.13
C GLU A 260 17.35 16.26 -0.34
N ARG A 261 16.36 16.08 -1.21
CA ARG A 261 15.77 14.77 -1.54
C ARG A 261 15.85 14.44 -3.02
N VAL A 262 16.21 15.40 -3.86
CA VAL A 262 16.31 15.26 -5.31
C VAL A 262 17.56 15.98 -5.81
N THR A 263 18.49 15.22 -6.40
CA THR A 263 19.64 15.75 -7.12
C THR A 263 19.48 15.46 -8.61
N ILE A 264 19.69 16.47 -9.46
CA ILE A 264 19.53 16.35 -10.92
C ILE A 264 20.87 16.61 -11.60
N PHE A 265 21.33 15.64 -12.40
CA PHE A 265 22.51 15.75 -13.26
C PHE A 265 22.09 15.78 -14.74
N GLY A 266 22.87 16.46 -15.60
CA GLY A 266 22.65 16.45 -17.05
C GLY A 266 21.51 17.34 -17.58
N LYS A 267 21.22 18.47 -16.91
CA LYS A 267 20.27 19.46 -17.44
C LYS A 267 20.81 20.07 -18.74
N SER A 268 20.01 20.04 -19.80
CA SER A 268 20.24 20.71 -21.09
C SER A 268 19.81 22.15 -21.07
#